data_AF-A0A8S1SEI0-F1
#
_entry.id   AF-A0A8S1SEI0-F1
#
_cell.length_a   1.000
_cell.length_b   1.000
_cell.length_c   1.000
_cell.angle_alpha   90.00
_cell.angle_beta   90.00
_cell.angle_gamma   90.00
#
_symmetry.space_group_name_H-M   'P 1'
#
loop_
_entity.id
_entity.type
_entity.pdbx_description
1 polymer ?
#
loop_
_entity_poly.entity_id
_entity_poly.type
_entity_poly.pdbx_seq_one_letter_code
_entity_poly.pdbx_strand_id
1 'polypeptide(L)'
;MQKLISDLKSLEESKQLQKSKLHNLFLEFDQIKKKQSEILHPSNPKENLLLRIRPELFALVLEFLDLKTCFRFRLMSGRANICIMKQLHQKIKQLQDQSDNLEYQLNDLQNKYSQELINQDLLLIRQNAQNGLTQLNRADIEEIRIYSRPPQIVSKVISLVCILLDQNIKQNQENWSDCQKYLRDSNNLLNQLLQLEIEKISDSKLKLLQEIHNVQGQQVQNISKGCYGFYLFIKSIVEIRESKYYIIQNQKLNLEKSIKFNKSQIEKLQQISK
;
A
#
# COMPACT_ATOMS: atom_id res chain seq x y z
N MET A 1 23.48 14.58 35.73
CA MET A 1 24.14 14.40 34.41
C MET A 1 25.20 13.29 34.40
N GLN A 2 26.17 13.27 35.32
CA GLN A 2 27.25 12.26 35.30
C GLN A 2 26.76 10.78 35.37
N LYS A 3 25.71 10.50 36.13
CA LYS A 3 25.10 9.15 36.24
C LYS A 3 24.40 8.68 34.94
N LEU A 4 23.72 9.58 34.24
CA LEU A 4 23.10 9.27 32.94
C LEU A 4 24.17 9.00 31.86
N ILE A 5 25.31 9.69 31.93
CA ILE A 5 26.44 9.48 31.01
C ILE A 5 27.12 8.13 31.28
N SER A 6 27.25 7.72 32.55
CA SER A 6 27.78 6.37 32.88
C SER A 6 26.84 5.26 32.43
N ASP A 7 25.53 5.45 32.61
CA ASP A 7 24.53 4.46 32.23
C ASP A 7 24.47 4.28 30.70
N LEU A 8 24.52 5.39 29.94
CA LEU A 8 24.59 5.36 28.47
C LEU A 8 25.85 4.65 27.96
N LYS A 9 27.01 4.90 28.58
CA LYS A 9 28.26 4.20 28.23
C LYS A 9 28.18 2.70 28.50
N SER A 10 27.62 2.29 29.65
CA SER A 10 27.44 0.87 29.96
C SER A 10 26.50 0.16 28.96
N LEU A 11 25.50 0.89 28.47
CA LEU A 11 24.55 0.39 27.48
C LEU A 11 25.21 0.23 26.09
N GLU A 12 26.05 1.18 25.71
CA GLU A 12 26.84 1.13 24.47
C GLU A 12 27.87 0.00 24.50
N GLU A 13 28.56 -0.20 25.63
CA GLU A 13 29.51 -1.29 25.82
C GLU A 13 28.82 -2.66 25.75
N SER A 14 27.65 -2.81 26.39
CA SER A 14 26.84 -4.03 26.30
C SER A 14 26.37 -4.32 24.86
N LYS A 15 25.95 -3.27 24.14
CA LYS A 15 25.55 -3.36 22.73
C LYS A 15 26.72 -3.74 21.82
N GLN A 16 27.92 -3.21 22.05
CA GLN A 16 29.12 -3.58 21.31
C GLN A 16 29.57 -5.02 21.62
N LEU A 17 29.44 -5.45 22.88
CA LEU A 17 29.72 -6.83 23.27
C LEU A 17 28.74 -7.82 22.63
N GLN A 18 27.46 -7.48 22.54
CA GLN A 18 26.48 -8.30 21.82
C GLN A 18 26.77 -8.33 20.32
N LYS A 19 27.13 -7.20 19.71
CA LYS A 19 27.48 -7.10 18.28
C LYS A 19 28.73 -7.91 17.92
N SER A 20 29.76 -7.90 18.78
CA SER A 20 30.97 -8.72 18.58
C SER A 20 30.71 -10.21 18.76
N LYS A 21 29.87 -10.62 19.73
CA LYS A 21 29.42 -12.01 19.86
C LYS A 21 28.66 -12.48 18.62
N LEU A 22 27.78 -11.63 18.07
CA LEU A 22 27.04 -11.91 16.84
C LEU A 22 27.95 -12.00 15.61
N HIS A 23 28.95 -11.13 15.51
CA HIS A 23 29.94 -11.15 14.44
C HIS A 23 30.81 -12.40 14.48
N ASN A 24 31.26 -12.82 15.66
CA ASN A 24 32.04 -14.05 15.83
C ASN A 24 31.20 -15.29 15.50
N LEU A 25 29.92 -15.31 15.90
CA LEU A 25 28.99 -16.36 15.49
C LEU A 25 28.78 -16.40 13.98
N PHE A 26 28.70 -15.23 13.32
CA PHE A 26 28.59 -15.14 11.87
C PHE A 26 29.86 -15.63 11.17
N LEU A 27 31.05 -15.32 11.69
CA LEU A 27 32.33 -15.83 11.19
C LEU A 27 32.45 -17.35 11.35
N GLU A 28 32.03 -17.90 12.49
CA GLU A 28 31.95 -19.35 12.69
C GLU A 28 30.97 -20.00 11.71
N PHE A 29 29.84 -19.33 11.43
CA PHE A 29 28.87 -19.79 10.44
C PHE A 29 29.40 -19.76 9.00
N ASP A 30 30.15 -18.71 8.65
CA ASP A 30 30.73 -18.56 7.33
C ASP A 30 31.91 -19.53 7.11
N GLN A 31 32.63 -19.87 8.19
CA GLN A 31 33.60 -20.97 8.20
C GLN A 31 32.92 -22.34 8.05
N ILE A 32 31.76 -22.55 8.70
CA ILE A 32 30.93 -23.76 8.52
C ILE A 32 30.42 -23.87 7.07
N LYS A 33 29.99 -22.74 6.48
CA LYS A 33 29.52 -22.64 5.09
C LYS A 33 30.65 -22.83 4.06
N LYS A 34 31.86 -22.34 4.34
CA LYS A 34 33.06 -22.59 3.51
C LYS A 34 33.55 -24.04 3.61
N LYS A 35 33.44 -24.67 4.78
CA LYS A 35 33.71 -26.11 4.95
C LYS A 35 32.62 -27.01 4.33
N GLN A 36 31.42 -26.48 4.08
CA GLN A 36 30.33 -27.18 3.39
C GLN A 36 30.71 -27.57 1.95
N SER A 37 31.50 -26.76 1.23
CA SER A 37 31.99 -27.10 -0.12
C SER A 37 33.10 -28.16 -0.12
N GLU A 38 33.81 -28.33 0.99
CA GLU A 38 34.89 -29.33 1.14
C GLU A 38 34.37 -30.71 1.58
N ILE A 39 33.20 -30.77 2.24
CA ILE A 39 32.62 -32.02 2.82
C ILE A 39 31.62 -32.71 1.88
N LEU A 40 31.26 -32.10 0.75
CA LEU A 40 30.44 -32.74 -0.31
C LEU A 40 31.18 -33.85 -1.08
N HIS A 41 32.27 -34.41 -0.54
CA HIS A 41 32.81 -35.68 -1.01
C HIS A 41 31.95 -36.85 -0.48
N PRO A 42 31.52 -37.79 -1.34
CA PRO A 42 30.56 -38.85 -1.01
C PRO A 42 31.06 -39.90 0.01
N SER A 43 32.26 -39.72 0.57
CA SER A 43 32.94 -40.73 1.39
C SER A 43 32.77 -40.54 2.89
N ASN A 44 32.17 -39.46 3.39
CA ASN A 44 31.94 -39.30 4.84
C ASN A 44 30.62 -38.58 5.21
N PRO A 45 29.47 -39.27 5.22
CA PRO A 45 28.15 -38.66 5.38
C PRO A 45 27.77 -38.32 6.84
N LYS A 46 28.68 -38.38 7.82
CA LYS A 46 28.32 -38.39 9.25
C LYS A 46 28.64 -37.14 10.05
N GLU A 47 29.39 -36.17 9.54
CA GLU A 47 29.63 -34.92 10.27
C GLU A 47 28.67 -33.81 9.83
N ASN A 48 27.41 -33.92 10.23
CA ASN A 48 26.48 -32.80 10.16
C ASN A 48 26.93 -31.72 11.16
N LEU A 49 27.52 -30.63 10.65
CA LEU A 49 27.98 -29.48 11.45
C LEU A 49 26.85 -28.89 12.33
N LEU A 50 25.59 -29.05 11.92
CA LEU A 50 24.40 -28.68 12.70
C LEU A 50 24.23 -29.46 14.02
N LEU A 51 24.79 -30.66 14.15
CA LEU A 51 24.81 -31.41 15.42
C LEU A 51 25.75 -30.80 16.45
N ARG A 52 26.73 -30.00 16.02
CA ARG A 52 27.68 -29.28 16.90
C ARG A 52 27.14 -27.93 17.34
N ILE A 53 26.07 -27.43 16.72
CA ILE A 53 25.44 -26.17 17.12
C ILE A 53 24.65 -26.41 18.39
N ARG A 54 25.04 -25.70 19.45
CA ARG A 54 24.34 -25.69 20.73
C ARG A 54 22.86 -25.28 20.53
N PRO A 55 21.89 -25.94 21.19
CA PRO A 55 20.46 -25.63 21.03
C PRO A 55 20.10 -24.15 21.23
N GLU A 56 20.87 -23.44 22.07
CA GLU A 56 20.70 -22.01 22.33
C GLU A 56 21.08 -21.14 21.12
N LEU A 57 22.00 -21.61 20.27
CA LEU A 57 22.42 -20.94 19.05
C LEU A 57 21.49 -21.23 17.87
N PHE A 58 20.71 -22.32 17.92
CA PHE A 58 19.70 -22.62 16.90
C PHE A 58 18.65 -21.51 16.79
N ALA A 59 18.29 -20.88 17.90
CA ALA A 59 17.34 -19.78 17.91
C ALA A 59 17.82 -18.57 17.10
N LEU A 60 19.11 -18.24 17.19
CA LEU A 60 19.75 -17.18 16.40
C LEU A 60 19.87 -17.60 14.94
N VAL A 61 20.26 -18.85 14.68
CA VAL A 61 20.36 -19.40 13.32
C VAL A 61 19.02 -19.37 12.59
N LEU A 62 17.91 -19.56 13.30
CA LEU A 62 16.54 -19.48 12.77
C LEU A 62 16.03 -18.04 12.56
N GLU A 63 16.66 -17.02 13.17
CA GLU A 63 16.44 -15.62 12.79
C GLU A 63 17.07 -15.30 11.42
N PHE A 64 18.16 -16.00 11.06
CA PHE A 64 18.91 -15.76 9.82
C PHE A 64 18.59 -16.75 8.68
N LEU A 65 18.06 -17.94 8.99
CA LEU A 65 17.66 -18.95 8.01
C LEU A 65 16.14 -19.09 7.94
N ASP A 66 15.61 -19.13 6.72
CA ASP A 66 14.19 -19.44 6.49
C ASP A 66 13.87 -20.85 7.04
N LEU A 67 12.71 -21.01 7.71
CA LEU A 67 12.27 -22.25 8.34
C LEU A 67 12.28 -23.42 7.33
N LYS A 68 11.92 -23.12 6.08
CA LYS A 68 11.95 -24.06 4.95
C LYS A 68 13.35 -24.60 4.66
N THR A 69 14.39 -23.80 4.84
CA THR A 69 15.80 -24.21 4.70
C THR A 69 16.23 -25.11 5.85
N CYS A 70 15.70 -24.86 7.06
CA CYS A 70 16.02 -25.67 8.24
C CYS A 70 15.43 -27.08 8.17
N PHE A 71 14.20 -27.24 7.65
CA PHE A 71 13.59 -28.56 7.44
C PHE A 71 14.21 -29.36 6.28
N ARG A 72 14.96 -28.72 5.37
CA ARG A 72 15.70 -29.42 4.31
C ARG A 72 16.94 -30.17 4.83
N PHE A 73 17.40 -29.87 6.04
CA PHE A 73 18.48 -30.63 6.66
C PHE A 73 17.95 -31.98 7.14
N ARG A 74 18.28 -33.03 6.39
CA ARG A 74 17.71 -34.38 6.52
C ARG A 74 18.01 -35.11 7.83
N LEU A 75 18.79 -34.52 8.74
CA LEU A 75 19.15 -35.08 10.05
C LEU A 75 19.30 -33.96 11.08
N MET A 76 18.17 -33.35 11.47
CA MET A 76 18.12 -32.55 12.69
C MET A 76 18.17 -33.50 13.90
N SER A 77 18.98 -33.17 14.91
CA SER A 77 18.90 -33.89 16.19
C SER A 77 17.47 -33.77 16.74
N GLY A 78 16.98 -34.78 17.47
CA GLY A 78 15.64 -34.71 18.08
C GLY A 78 15.43 -33.44 18.91
N ARG A 79 16.48 -32.93 19.55
CA ARG A 79 16.48 -31.66 20.31
C ARG A 79 16.32 -30.42 19.41
N ALA A 80 16.99 -30.40 18.26
CA ALA A 80 16.86 -29.29 17.32
C ALA A 80 15.48 -29.26 16.65
N ASN A 81 14.90 -30.43 16.37
CA ASN A 81 13.52 -30.52 15.88
C ASN A 81 12.51 -30.00 16.92
N ILE A 82 12.67 -30.35 18.20
CA ILE A 82 11.85 -29.81 19.30
C ILE A 82 11.97 -28.27 19.38
N CYS A 83 13.19 -27.73 19.23
CA CYS A 83 13.42 -26.28 19.27
C CYS A 83 12.72 -25.56 18.09
N ILE A 84 12.89 -26.06 16.87
CA ILE A 84 12.23 -25.52 15.67
C ILE A 84 10.72 -25.60 15.80
N MET A 85 10.18 -26.74 16.23
CA MET A 85 8.74 -26.89 16.44
C MET A 85 8.23 -25.90 17.48
N LYS A 86 8.93 -25.72 18.61
CA LYS A 86 8.52 -24.73 19.63
C LYS A 86 8.47 -23.32 19.06
N GLN A 87 9.48 -22.92 18.27
CA GLN A 87 9.51 -21.60 17.62
C GLN A 87 8.43 -21.45 16.55
N LEU A 88 8.15 -22.51 15.79
CA LEU A 88 7.11 -22.51 14.77
C LEU A 88 5.72 -22.34 15.41
N HIS A 89 5.43 -23.07 16.49
CA HIS A 89 4.20 -22.88 17.26
C HIS A 89 4.09 -21.46 17.85
N GLN A 90 5.20 -20.92 18.37
CA GLN A 90 5.24 -19.55 18.87
C GLN A 90 4.96 -18.53 17.76
N LYS A 91 5.50 -18.74 16.56
CA LYS A 91 5.27 -17.85 15.40
C LYS A 91 3.84 -17.93 14.88
N ILE A 92 3.27 -19.14 14.82
CA ILE A 92 1.85 -19.33 14.49
C ILE A 92 0.96 -18.59 15.49
N LYS A 93 1.22 -18.77 16.79
CA LYS A 93 0.45 -18.09 17.84
C LYS A 93 0.55 -16.57 17.72
N GLN A 94 1.75 -16.03 17.50
CA GLN A 94 1.94 -14.60 17.27
C GLN A 94 1.13 -14.08 16.07
N LEU A 95 1.12 -14.80 14.95
CA LEU A 95 0.35 -14.41 13.77
C LEU A 95 -1.17 -14.52 13.98
N GLN A 96 -1.62 -15.49 14.78
CA GLN A 96 -3.02 -15.63 15.19
C GLN A 96 -3.44 -14.45 16.07
N ASP A 97 -2.70 -14.15 17.14
CA ASP A 97 -2.96 -13.02 18.03
C ASP A 97 -2.99 -11.69 17.24
N GLN A 98 -2.10 -11.54 16.24
CA GLN A 98 -2.10 -10.40 15.33
C GLN A 98 -3.35 -10.34 14.44
N SER A 99 -3.78 -11.48 13.88
CA SER A 99 -5.00 -11.56 13.08
C SER A 99 -6.25 -11.19 13.90
N ASP A 100 -6.35 -11.69 15.12
CA ASP A 100 -7.50 -11.45 16.00
C ASP A 100 -7.59 -9.96 16.40
N ASN A 101 -6.45 -9.31 16.66
CA ASN A 101 -6.42 -7.87 16.90
C ASN A 101 -6.89 -7.07 15.67
N LEU A 102 -6.43 -7.43 14.47
CA LEU A 102 -6.88 -6.77 13.23
C LEU A 102 -8.38 -6.99 12.99
N GLU A 103 -8.92 -8.18 13.26
CA GLU A 103 -10.36 -8.45 13.16
C GLU A 103 -11.17 -7.63 14.18
N TYR A 104 -10.66 -7.48 15.40
CA TYR A 104 -11.26 -6.60 16.40
C TYR A 104 -11.31 -5.14 15.93
N GLN A 105 -10.19 -4.62 15.39
CA GLN A 105 -10.14 -3.26 14.83
C GLN A 105 -11.14 -3.08 13.68
N LEU A 106 -11.25 -4.09 12.80
CA LEU A 106 -12.20 -4.06 11.69
C LEU A 106 -13.65 -4.00 12.19
N ASN A 107 -14.01 -4.80 13.19
CA ASN A 107 -15.34 -4.80 13.78
C ASN A 107 -15.64 -3.50 14.54
N ASP A 108 -14.69 -2.96 15.29
CA ASP A 108 -14.82 -1.67 15.97
C ASP A 108 -15.04 -0.53 14.97
N LEU A 109 -14.27 -0.50 13.88
CA LEU A 109 -14.51 0.44 12.77
C LEU A 109 -15.92 0.23 12.19
N GLN A 110 -16.36 -1.00 11.93
CA GLN A 110 -17.71 -1.24 11.42
C GLN A 110 -18.81 -0.71 12.37
N ASN A 111 -18.66 -0.92 13.68
CA ASN A 111 -19.65 -0.52 14.68
C ASN A 111 -19.69 1.01 14.92
N LYS A 112 -18.53 1.68 14.86
CA LYS A 112 -18.43 3.14 15.01
C LYS A 112 -19.08 3.92 13.86
N TYR A 113 -19.25 3.29 12.70
CA TYR A 113 -19.82 3.91 11.52
C TYR A 113 -21.16 3.26 11.16
N SER A 114 -22.17 3.49 12.01
CA SER A 114 -23.57 3.25 11.66
C SER A 114 -23.89 3.97 10.35
N GLN A 115 -24.35 3.21 9.36
CA GLN A 115 -24.13 3.49 7.93
C GLN A 115 -24.93 4.70 7.38
N GLU A 116 -25.92 5.23 8.09
CA GLU A 116 -26.98 6.05 7.48
C GLU A 116 -26.58 7.50 7.15
N LEU A 117 -25.91 8.21 8.06
CA LEU A 117 -25.62 9.65 7.87
C LEU A 117 -24.51 9.87 6.82
N ILE A 118 -23.49 9.01 6.83
CA ILE A 118 -22.37 9.07 5.87
C ILE A 118 -22.85 8.70 4.45
N ASN A 119 -23.81 7.77 4.35
CA ASN A 119 -24.36 7.35 3.06
C ASN A 119 -25.14 8.48 2.38
N GLN A 120 -25.88 9.30 3.14
CA GLN A 120 -26.63 10.43 2.58
C GLN A 120 -25.72 11.52 2.03
N ASP A 121 -24.71 11.93 2.79
CA ASP A 121 -23.75 12.95 2.34
C ASP A 121 -22.96 12.48 1.10
N LEU A 122 -22.49 11.23 1.11
CA LEU A 122 -21.80 10.66 -0.04
C LEU A 122 -22.70 10.55 -1.28
N LEU A 123 -23.97 10.16 -1.08
CA LEU A 123 -24.94 10.08 -2.17
C LEU A 123 -25.13 11.45 -2.81
N LEU A 124 -25.25 12.50 -2.00
CA LEU A 124 -25.37 13.88 -2.49
C LEU A 124 -24.15 14.30 -3.30
N ILE A 125 -22.93 14.03 -2.82
CA ILE A 125 -21.70 14.39 -3.56
C ILE A 125 -21.62 13.59 -4.88
N ARG A 126 -22.01 12.31 -4.89
CA ARG A 126 -22.08 11.51 -6.13
C ARG A 126 -23.11 12.04 -7.12
N GLN A 127 -24.28 12.45 -6.63
CA GLN A 127 -25.30 13.08 -7.46
C GLN A 127 -24.79 14.40 -8.05
N ASN A 128 -24.05 15.21 -7.28
CA ASN A 128 -23.44 16.44 -7.80
C ASN A 128 -22.45 16.14 -8.94
N ALA A 129 -21.63 15.09 -8.81
CA ALA A 129 -20.73 14.66 -9.87
C ALA A 129 -21.50 14.26 -11.14
N GLN A 130 -22.54 13.44 -10.99
CA GLN A 130 -23.39 13.00 -12.10
C GLN A 130 -24.13 14.17 -12.75
N ASN A 131 -24.70 15.06 -11.95
CA ASN A 131 -25.39 16.25 -12.40
C ASN A 131 -24.46 17.18 -13.18
N GLY A 132 -23.20 17.33 -12.75
CA GLY A 132 -22.19 18.08 -13.48
C GLY A 132 -21.96 17.53 -14.88
N LEU A 133 -21.97 16.20 -15.06
CA LEU A 133 -21.81 15.55 -16.37
C LEU A 133 -23.10 15.56 -17.21
N THR A 134 -24.28 15.37 -16.61
CA THR A 134 -25.55 15.35 -17.34
C THR A 134 -25.95 16.73 -17.85
N GLN A 135 -25.45 17.80 -17.22
CA GLN A 135 -25.61 19.17 -17.71
C GLN A 135 -24.77 19.46 -18.96
N LEU A 136 -23.75 18.66 -19.25
CA LEU A 136 -22.90 18.85 -20.43
C LEU A 136 -23.59 18.35 -21.68
N ASN A 137 -23.85 19.25 -22.61
CA ASN A 137 -24.25 18.88 -23.95
C ASN A 137 -23.05 18.91 -24.92
N ARG A 138 -23.23 18.34 -26.11
CA ARG A 138 -22.17 18.30 -27.13
C ARG A 138 -21.74 19.70 -27.59
N ALA A 139 -22.64 20.67 -27.60
CA ALA A 139 -22.34 22.03 -28.02
C ALA A 139 -21.44 22.75 -27.00
N ASP A 140 -21.66 22.52 -25.69
CA ASP A 140 -20.83 23.06 -24.62
C ASP A 140 -19.38 22.55 -24.71
N ILE A 141 -19.22 21.26 -25.01
CA ILE A 141 -17.89 20.63 -25.20
C ILE A 141 -17.21 21.21 -26.45
N GLU A 142 -17.98 21.41 -27.52
CA GLU A 142 -17.48 21.98 -28.77
C GLU A 142 -17.07 23.46 -28.60
N GLU A 143 -17.83 24.26 -27.83
CA GLU A 143 -17.48 25.64 -27.46
C GLU A 143 -16.10 25.68 -26.80
N ILE A 144 -15.88 24.82 -25.81
CA ILE A 144 -14.60 24.74 -25.09
C ILE A 144 -13.48 24.29 -26.03
N ARG A 145 -13.75 23.34 -26.93
CA ARG A 145 -12.75 22.80 -27.86
C ARG A 145 -12.23 23.85 -28.84
N ILE A 146 -13.10 24.73 -29.31
CA ILE A 146 -12.78 25.71 -30.37
C ILE A 146 -11.83 26.81 -29.89
N TYR A 147 -11.66 27.01 -28.57
CA TYR A 147 -10.71 27.99 -28.05
C TYR A 147 -9.31 27.79 -28.64
N SER A 148 -8.83 28.77 -29.40
CA SER A 148 -7.44 28.78 -29.88
C SER A 148 -6.46 29.11 -28.75
N ARG A 149 -6.91 29.93 -27.79
CA ARG A 149 -6.21 30.29 -26.55
C ARG A 149 -7.23 30.33 -25.41
N PRO A 150 -7.46 29.21 -24.70
CA PRO A 150 -8.46 29.17 -23.64
C PRO A 150 -8.08 30.08 -22.47
N PRO A 151 -9.06 30.66 -21.75
CA PRO A 151 -8.81 31.30 -20.47
C PRO A 151 -8.08 30.35 -19.52
N GLN A 152 -7.18 30.87 -18.67
CA GLN A 152 -6.34 30.03 -17.80
C GLN A 152 -7.15 29.07 -16.92
N ILE A 153 -8.29 29.53 -16.40
CA ILE A 153 -9.19 28.74 -15.57
C ILE A 153 -9.77 27.54 -16.36
N VAL A 154 -10.21 27.77 -17.60
CA VAL A 154 -10.74 26.72 -18.49
C VAL A 154 -9.65 25.72 -18.84
N SER A 155 -8.48 26.20 -19.23
CA SER A 155 -7.33 25.35 -19.53
C SER A 155 -6.98 24.45 -18.34
N LYS A 156 -7.01 25.00 -17.12
CA LYS A 156 -6.71 24.25 -15.90
C LYS A 156 -7.74 23.15 -15.63
N VAL A 157 -9.03 23.48 -15.63
CA VAL A 157 -10.11 22.50 -15.38
C VAL A 157 -10.06 21.38 -16.41
N ILE A 158 -9.96 21.69 -17.70
CA ILE A 158 -9.91 20.67 -18.75
C ILE A 158 -8.66 19.81 -18.67
N SER A 159 -7.50 20.41 -18.37
CA SER A 159 -6.26 19.63 -18.18
C SER A 159 -6.42 18.60 -17.06
N LEU A 160 -7.09 18.95 -15.96
CA LEU A 160 -7.40 18.03 -14.87
C LEU A 160 -8.31 16.88 -15.32
N VAL A 161 -9.34 17.16 -16.14
CA VAL A 161 -10.20 16.12 -16.71
C VAL A 161 -9.39 15.16 -17.58
N CYS A 162 -8.55 15.71 -18.47
CA CYS A 162 -7.74 14.92 -19.39
C CYS A 162 -6.72 14.03 -18.64
N ILE A 163 -6.07 14.54 -17.59
CA ILE A 163 -5.14 13.77 -16.74
C ILE A 163 -5.85 12.63 -16.00
N LEU A 164 -7.11 12.85 -15.66
CA LEU A 164 -7.92 11.84 -15.03
C LEU A 164 -8.10 10.63 -15.97
N LEU A 165 -8.35 10.88 -17.26
CA LEU A 165 -8.50 9.87 -18.30
C LEU A 165 -7.16 9.24 -18.74
N ASP A 166 -6.10 10.04 -18.92
CA ASP A 166 -4.80 9.57 -19.42
C ASP A 166 -3.63 10.09 -18.57
N GLN A 167 -2.75 9.17 -18.15
CA GLN A 167 -1.56 9.49 -17.33
C GLN A 167 -0.43 10.14 -18.12
N ASN A 168 -0.46 10.04 -19.45
CA ASN A 168 0.61 10.56 -20.30
C ASN A 168 0.54 12.08 -20.49
N ILE A 169 -0.58 12.70 -20.10
CA ILE A 169 -0.81 14.14 -20.22
C ILE A 169 -0.22 14.84 -18.99
N LYS A 170 0.62 15.85 -19.22
CA LYS A 170 1.21 16.67 -18.14
C LYS A 170 0.33 17.89 -17.83
N GLN A 171 0.42 18.45 -16.63
CA GLN A 171 -0.25 19.71 -16.26
C GLN A 171 0.52 20.94 -16.79
N ASN A 172 0.56 21.17 -18.09
CA ASN A 172 1.18 22.37 -18.65
C ASN A 172 0.21 23.06 -19.63
N GLN A 173 0.24 24.40 -19.69
CA GLN A 173 -0.55 25.19 -20.66
C GLN A 173 -0.23 24.83 -22.12
N GLU A 174 0.99 24.31 -22.38
CA GLU A 174 1.43 23.83 -23.70
C GLU A 174 0.67 22.58 -24.19
N ASN A 175 -0.08 21.90 -23.32
CA ASN A 175 -0.77 20.64 -23.64
C ASN A 175 -2.22 20.84 -24.12
N TRP A 176 -2.63 22.08 -24.43
CA TRP A 176 -3.99 22.35 -24.90
C TRP A 176 -4.35 21.59 -26.17
N SER A 177 -3.40 21.45 -27.11
CA SER A 177 -3.60 20.68 -28.34
C SER A 177 -3.91 19.21 -28.05
N ASP A 178 -3.30 18.62 -27.02
CA ASP A 178 -3.62 17.25 -26.60
C ASP A 178 -4.98 17.18 -25.94
N CYS A 179 -5.33 18.14 -25.08
CA CYS A 179 -6.66 18.23 -24.47
C CYS A 179 -7.76 18.35 -25.55
N GLN A 180 -7.54 19.13 -26.60
CA GLN A 180 -8.46 19.26 -27.74
C GLN A 180 -8.72 17.93 -28.45
N LYS A 181 -7.76 17.00 -28.48
CA LYS A 181 -7.97 15.66 -29.05
C LYS A 181 -9.01 14.86 -28.25
N TYR A 182 -8.96 14.93 -26.91
CA TYR A 182 -9.96 14.28 -26.05
C TYR A 182 -11.32 14.96 -26.15
N LEU A 183 -11.37 16.30 -26.23
CA LEU A 183 -12.62 17.04 -26.41
C LEU A 183 -13.26 16.80 -27.79
N ARG A 184 -12.49 16.43 -28.82
CA ARG A 184 -12.99 16.14 -30.17
C ARG A 184 -13.93 14.93 -30.19
N ASP A 185 -13.66 13.94 -29.36
CA ASP A 185 -14.51 12.76 -29.19
C ASP A 185 -15.37 12.89 -27.92
N SER A 186 -16.27 13.88 -27.95
CA SER A 186 -17.11 14.26 -26.80
C SER A 186 -17.90 13.10 -26.20
N ASN A 187 -18.38 12.17 -27.03
CA ASN A 187 -19.20 11.05 -26.58
C ASN A 187 -18.35 10.01 -25.83
N ASN A 188 -17.18 9.69 -26.36
CA ASN A 188 -16.25 8.78 -25.71
C ASN A 188 -15.73 9.38 -24.40
N LEU A 189 -15.39 10.67 -24.39
CA LEU A 189 -15.00 11.38 -23.18
C LEU A 189 -16.07 11.28 -22.09
N LEU A 190 -17.33 11.61 -22.39
CA LEU A 190 -18.41 11.52 -21.39
C LEU A 190 -18.64 10.09 -20.92
N ASN A 191 -18.62 9.10 -21.83
CA ASN A 191 -18.76 7.69 -21.47
C ASN A 191 -17.63 7.22 -20.55
N GLN A 192 -16.39 7.58 -20.87
CA GLN A 192 -15.24 7.29 -20.02
C GLN A 192 -15.43 7.93 -18.65
N LEU A 193 -15.83 9.21 -18.59
CA LEU A 193 -16.05 9.92 -17.32
C LEU A 193 -17.15 9.27 -16.47
N LEU A 194 -18.23 8.78 -17.08
CA LEU A 194 -19.32 8.09 -16.40
C LEU A 194 -18.93 6.70 -15.88
N GLN A 195 -18.03 6.02 -16.59
CA GLN A 195 -17.53 4.69 -16.22
C GLN A 195 -16.32 4.74 -15.29
N LEU A 196 -15.88 5.93 -14.87
CA LEU A 196 -14.72 6.07 -13.99
C LEU A 196 -14.96 5.44 -12.63
N GLU A 197 -14.08 4.51 -12.30
CA GLU A 197 -13.99 3.97 -10.95
C GLU A 197 -13.13 4.88 -10.08
N ILE A 198 -13.79 5.71 -9.27
CA ILE A 198 -13.14 6.67 -8.34
C ILE A 198 -12.14 5.96 -7.41
N GLU A 199 -12.40 4.69 -7.07
CA GLU A 199 -11.53 3.85 -6.24
C GLU A 199 -10.19 3.51 -6.89
N LYS A 200 -10.13 3.42 -8.22
CA LYS A 200 -8.90 3.07 -8.97
C LYS A 200 -8.01 4.27 -9.24
N ILE A 201 -8.43 5.48 -8.86
CA ILE A 201 -7.62 6.70 -9.05
C ILE A 201 -6.41 6.64 -8.11
N SER A 202 -5.21 6.65 -8.71
CA SER A 202 -3.94 6.69 -7.97
C SER A 202 -3.78 7.97 -7.14
N ASP A 203 -3.10 7.88 -6.00
CA ASP A 203 -2.87 9.04 -5.13
C ASP A 203 -2.06 10.16 -5.81
N SER A 204 -1.17 9.81 -6.75
CA SER A 204 -0.44 10.80 -7.56
C SER A 204 -1.38 11.67 -8.39
N LYS A 205 -2.40 11.07 -9.02
CA LYS A 205 -3.43 11.82 -9.75
C LYS A 205 -4.27 12.66 -8.80
N LEU A 206 -4.63 12.12 -7.64
CA LEU A 206 -5.45 12.84 -6.68
C LEU A 206 -4.79 14.15 -6.21
N LYS A 207 -3.48 14.12 -5.94
CA LYS A 207 -2.71 15.34 -5.59
C LYS A 207 -2.80 16.42 -6.66
N LEU A 208 -2.78 16.02 -7.93
CA LEU A 208 -2.94 16.93 -9.07
C LEU A 208 -4.37 17.47 -9.14
N LEU A 209 -5.38 16.63 -8.89
CA LEU A 209 -6.79 17.03 -8.88
C LEU A 209 -7.14 17.99 -7.74
N GLN A 210 -6.45 17.90 -6.59
CA GLN A 210 -6.64 18.81 -5.46
C GLN A 210 -6.37 20.28 -5.80
N GLU A 211 -5.67 20.57 -6.90
CA GLU A 211 -5.54 21.95 -7.39
C GLU A 211 -6.87 22.61 -7.76
N ILE A 212 -7.94 21.83 -7.93
CA ILE A 212 -9.30 22.34 -8.17
C ILE A 212 -9.79 23.21 -7.00
N HIS A 213 -9.30 22.99 -5.78
CA HIS A 213 -9.63 23.79 -4.60
C HIS A 213 -9.20 25.25 -4.72
N ASN A 214 -8.18 25.53 -5.55
CA ASN A 214 -7.72 26.89 -5.81
C ASN A 214 -8.58 27.65 -6.84
N VAL A 215 -9.54 26.96 -7.48
CA VAL A 215 -10.41 27.52 -8.51
C VAL A 215 -11.78 27.79 -7.91
N GLN A 216 -12.27 29.03 -8.03
CA GLN A 216 -13.61 29.37 -7.55
C GLN A 216 -14.67 28.98 -8.58
N GLY A 217 -15.63 28.15 -8.19
CA GLY A 217 -16.70 27.67 -9.08
C GLY A 217 -17.50 28.78 -9.78
N GLN A 218 -17.78 29.90 -9.08
CA GLN A 218 -18.48 31.04 -9.66
C GLN A 218 -17.70 31.66 -10.83
N GLN A 219 -16.36 31.73 -10.72
CA GLN A 219 -15.51 32.26 -11.79
C GLN A 219 -15.57 31.35 -13.02
N VAL A 220 -15.57 30.02 -12.83
CA VAL A 220 -15.70 29.05 -13.93
C VAL A 220 -17.06 29.19 -14.62
N GLN A 221 -18.14 29.26 -13.83
CA GLN A 221 -19.51 29.38 -14.34
C GLN A 221 -19.74 30.66 -15.15
N ASN A 222 -19.13 31.77 -14.71
CA ASN A 222 -19.21 33.05 -15.43
C ASN A 222 -18.47 33.02 -16.78
N ILE A 223 -17.46 32.15 -16.94
CA ILE A 223 -16.69 32.02 -18.19
C ILE A 223 -17.37 31.05 -19.14
N SER A 224 -17.72 29.85 -18.67
CA SER A 224 -18.37 28.82 -19.50
C SER A 224 -19.20 27.88 -18.64
N LYS A 225 -20.48 27.73 -18.99
CA LYS A 225 -21.40 26.78 -18.36
C LYS A 225 -20.94 25.34 -18.59
N GLY A 226 -20.43 25.03 -19.78
CA GLY A 226 -19.81 23.75 -20.07
C GLY A 226 -18.60 23.47 -19.19
N CYS A 227 -17.69 24.44 -19.03
CA CYS A 227 -16.52 24.25 -18.19
C CYS A 227 -16.90 24.05 -16.71
N TYR A 228 -18.01 24.64 -16.28
CA TYR A 228 -18.51 24.49 -14.92
C TYR A 228 -18.99 23.07 -14.61
N GLY A 229 -19.61 22.37 -15.57
CA GLY A 229 -19.99 20.96 -15.40
C GLY A 229 -18.77 20.06 -15.14
N PHE A 230 -17.69 20.25 -15.90
CA PHE A 230 -16.40 19.56 -15.66
C PHE A 230 -15.78 19.91 -14.31
N TYR A 231 -15.82 21.19 -13.92
CA TYR A 231 -15.34 21.64 -12.61
C TYR A 231 -16.10 20.96 -11.46
N LEU A 232 -17.43 20.91 -11.53
CA LEU A 232 -18.27 20.24 -10.53
C LEU A 232 -17.91 18.76 -10.42
N PHE A 233 -17.75 18.08 -11.55
CA PHE A 233 -17.37 16.67 -11.59
C PHE A 233 -16.03 16.41 -10.88
N ILE A 234 -14.97 17.16 -11.22
CA ILE A 234 -13.66 16.99 -10.59
C ILE A 234 -13.73 17.31 -9.10
N LYS A 235 -14.39 18.41 -8.74
CA LYS A 235 -14.55 18.84 -7.35
C LYS A 235 -15.24 17.75 -6.52
N SER A 236 -16.34 17.20 -7.02
CA SER A 236 -17.05 16.11 -6.34
C SER A 236 -16.21 14.83 -6.22
N ILE A 237 -15.35 14.50 -7.19
CA ILE A 237 -14.42 13.37 -7.05
C ILE A 237 -13.41 13.59 -5.92
N VAL A 238 -12.83 14.79 -5.84
CA VAL A 238 -11.88 15.14 -4.77
C VAL A 238 -12.59 15.08 -3.41
N GLU A 239 -13.78 15.66 -3.30
CA GLU A 239 -14.59 15.61 -2.08
C GLU A 239 -14.97 14.17 -1.69
N ILE A 240 -15.32 13.31 -2.65
CA ILE A 240 -15.58 11.88 -2.38
C ILE A 240 -14.33 11.21 -1.80
N ARG A 241 -13.17 11.46 -2.39
CA ARG A 241 -11.91 10.85 -1.94
C ARG A 241 -11.42 11.39 -0.59
N GLU A 242 -11.74 12.64 -0.27
CA GLU A 242 -11.47 13.28 1.02
C GLU A 242 -12.54 12.94 2.08
N SER A 243 -13.69 12.40 1.65
CA SER A 243 -14.77 12.04 2.57
C SER A 243 -14.34 10.98 3.58
N LYS A 244 -14.88 11.10 4.80
CA LYS A 244 -14.65 10.11 5.85
C LYS A 244 -14.99 8.70 5.38
N TYR A 245 -16.06 8.55 4.60
CA TYR A 245 -16.46 7.27 4.01
C TYR A 245 -15.32 6.59 3.27
N TYR A 246 -14.70 7.30 2.32
CA TYR A 246 -13.69 6.73 1.45
C TYR A 246 -12.43 6.33 2.22
N ILE A 247 -12.01 7.17 3.17
CA ILE A 247 -10.88 6.89 4.07
C ILE A 247 -11.13 5.61 4.87
N ILE A 248 -12.33 5.46 5.44
CA ILE A 248 -12.72 4.27 6.22
C ILE A 248 -12.76 3.03 5.34
N GLN A 249 -13.32 3.11 4.13
CA GLN A 249 -13.38 1.96 3.21
C GLN A 249 -11.97 1.49 2.83
N ASN A 250 -11.06 2.41 2.54
CA ASN A 250 -9.66 2.06 2.28
C ASN A 250 -8.97 1.43 3.50
N GLN A 251 -9.25 1.94 4.71
CA GLN A 251 -8.73 1.33 5.94
C GLN A 251 -9.24 -0.10 6.11
N LYS A 252 -10.55 -0.35 5.92
CA LYS A 252 -11.14 -1.69 5.95
C LYS A 252 -10.46 -2.63 4.97
N LEU A 253 -10.34 -2.20 3.71
CA LEU A 253 -9.73 -3.00 2.64
C LEU A 253 -8.26 -3.35 2.94
N ASN A 254 -7.51 -2.42 3.54
CA ASN A 254 -6.12 -2.68 3.96
C ASN A 254 -6.04 -3.67 5.14
N LEU A 255 -6.96 -3.57 6.11
CA LEU A 255 -7.06 -4.53 7.22
C LEU A 255 -7.41 -5.92 6.70
N GLU A 256 -8.40 -6.04 5.81
CA GLU A 256 -8.81 -7.32 5.20
C GLU A 256 -7.67 -7.98 4.42
N LYS A 257 -6.90 -7.21 3.64
CA LYS A 257 -5.71 -7.71 2.95
C LYS A 257 -4.66 -8.25 3.93
N SER A 258 -4.44 -7.54 5.03
CA SER A 258 -3.47 -7.94 6.06
C SER A 258 -3.90 -9.21 6.79
N ILE A 259 -5.19 -9.31 7.14
CA ILE A 259 -5.80 -10.52 7.73
C ILE A 259 -5.64 -11.72 6.77
N LYS A 260 -6.00 -11.54 5.49
CA LYS A 260 -5.87 -12.58 4.46
C LYS A 260 -4.42 -13.05 4.29
N PHE A 261 -3.47 -12.11 4.30
CA PHE A 261 -2.04 -12.43 4.25
C PHE A 261 -1.61 -13.26 5.47
N ASN A 262 -1.99 -12.84 6.68
CA ASN A 262 -1.66 -13.56 7.92
C ASN A 262 -2.25 -14.97 7.93
N LYS A 263 -3.52 -15.13 7.54
CA LYS A 263 -4.18 -16.44 7.40
C LYS A 263 -3.43 -17.37 6.44
N SER A 264 -2.99 -16.86 5.28
CA SER A 264 -2.18 -17.64 4.34
C SER A 264 -0.81 -18.04 4.90
N GLN A 265 -0.16 -17.18 5.68
CA GLN A 265 1.11 -17.52 6.34
C GLN A 265 0.91 -18.59 7.42
N ILE A 266 -0.17 -18.50 8.21
CA ILE A 266 -0.54 -19.49 9.21
C ILE A 266 -0.76 -20.86 8.56
N GLU A 267 -1.52 -20.93 7.46
CA GLU A 267 -1.76 -22.18 6.72
C GLU A 267 -0.45 -22.82 6.24
N LYS A 268 0.47 -22.03 5.69
CA LYS A 268 1.79 -22.51 5.24
C LYS A 268 2.62 -23.06 6.40
N LEU A 269 2.64 -22.35 7.53
CA LEU A 269 3.39 -22.79 8.73
C LEU A 269 2.77 -24.04 9.35
N GLN A 270 1.44 -24.16 9.36
CA GLN A 270 0.74 -25.36 9.82
C GLN A 270 1.03 -26.58 8.94
N GLN A 271 1.17 -26.40 7.62
CA GLN A 271 1.59 -27.47 6.72
C GLN A 271 3.02 -27.95 7.00
N ILE A 272 3.93 -27.05 7.38
CA ILE A 272 5.32 -27.40 7.76
C ILE A 272 5.36 -28.14 9.10
N SER A 273 4.37 -27.91 9.98
CA SER A 273 4.28 -28.57 11.28
C SER A 273 3.75 -30.01 11.23
N LYS A 274 3.12 -30.43 10.12
CA LYS A 274 2.57 -31.78 9.92
C LYS A 274 3.64 -32.71 9.35
#